data_AF-A0AAX3EEB7-F1
#
_entry.id   AF-A0AAX3EEB7-F1
#
_cell.length_a   1.000
_cell.length_b   1.000
_cell.length_c   1.000
_cell.angle_alpha   90.00
_cell.angle_beta   90.00
_cell.angle_gamma   90.00
#
_symmetry.space_group_name_H-M   'P 1'
#
loop_
_entity.id
_entity.type
_entity.pdbx_description
1 polymer ?
#
loop_
_entity_poly.entity_id
_entity_poly.type
_entity_poly.pdbx_seq_one_letter_code
_entity_poly.pdbx_strand_id
1 'polypeptide(L)'
;MAGDDKVAKERPEPLVRYQFTCTAADGSLIGKFSSLEEVWASTRYLRITDCLVAYVGAGAHVLTAEETAAVNVAVAAGAPAGQQTELCLRIIRACTRTDPRTLNAALAAYGVPIVKGALALAPLAPQAAVFTKWLKAAGAK
;
A
#
# COMPACT_ATOMS: atom_id res chain seq x y z
N MET A 1 49.83 18.33 -15.01
CA MET A 1 49.34 17.20 -14.21
C MET A 1 47.88 17.46 -13.93
N ALA A 2 46.98 16.72 -14.59
CA ALA A 2 45.54 16.88 -14.45
C ALA A 2 45.09 16.10 -13.19
N GLY A 3 44.58 16.82 -12.19
CA GLY A 3 43.84 16.23 -11.07
C GLY A 3 42.38 16.13 -11.46
N ASP A 4 41.94 14.92 -11.80
CA ASP A 4 40.54 14.59 -12.09
C ASP A 4 39.82 14.39 -10.74
N ASP A 5 39.34 15.49 -10.15
CA ASP A 5 38.49 15.47 -8.97
C ASP A 5 37.10 14.94 -9.37
N LYS A 6 36.94 13.62 -9.28
CA LYS A 6 35.63 12.96 -9.49
C LYS A 6 34.72 13.28 -8.31
N VAL A 7 33.92 14.34 -8.47
CA VAL A 7 32.75 14.62 -7.64
C VAL A 7 31.88 13.35 -7.61
N ALA A 8 31.79 12.73 -6.44
CA ALA A 8 30.85 11.65 -6.21
C ALA A 8 29.44 12.20 -6.49
N LYS A 9 28.79 11.70 -7.55
CA LYS A 9 27.38 11.98 -7.80
C LYS A 9 26.59 11.44 -6.61
N GLU A 10 26.23 12.31 -5.68
CA GLU A 10 25.23 12.01 -4.64
C GLU A 10 23.98 11.53 -5.38
N ARG A 11 23.72 10.22 -5.28
CA ARG A 11 22.47 9.64 -5.75
C ARG A 11 21.39 10.32 -4.89
N PRO A 12 20.44 11.07 -5.49
CA PRO A 12 19.43 11.75 -4.71
C PRO A 12 18.78 10.73 -3.78
N GLU A 13 18.65 11.09 -2.50
CA GLU A 13 17.99 10.22 -1.53
C GLU A 13 16.63 9.79 -2.10
N PRO A 14 16.25 8.51 -2.00
CA PRO A 14 14.98 8.06 -2.53
C PRO A 14 13.85 8.91 -1.93
N LEU A 15 13.03 9.50 -2.79
CA LEU A 15 11.93 10.37 -2.37
C LEU A 15 10.90 9.54 -1.61
N VAL A 16 10.97 9.57 -0.27
CA VAL A 16 10.01 8.90 0.61
C VAL A 16 8.69 9.66 0.59
N ARG A 17 7.66 9.07 -0.03
CA ARG A 17 6.31 9.64 -0.09
C ARG A 17 5.37 9.09 0.97
N TYR A 18 5.59 7.85 1.41
CA TYR A 18 4.75 7.17 2.40
C TYR A 18 5.57 6.63 3.55
N GLN A 19 4.94 6.58 4.72
CA GLN A 19 5.43 5.84 5.86
C GLN A 19 4.43 4.75 6.24
N PHE A 20 4.93 3.53 6.32
CA PHE A 20 4.19 2.36 6.77
C PHE A 20 4.62 2.05 8.20
N THR A 21 3.73 2.22 9.17
CA THR A 21 3.98 1.82 10.55
C THR A 21 3.26 0.51 10.81
N CYS A 22 4.01 -0.60 10.84
CA CYS A 22 3.45 -1.94 10.94
C CYS A 22 3.62 -2.51 12.34
N THR A 23 2.58 -3.16 12.85
CA THR A 23 2.49 -3.70 14.21
C THR A 23 2.08 -5.18 14.20
N ALA A 24 2.39 -5.87 15.29
CA ALA A 24 1.89 -7.22 15.56
C ALA A 24 0.60 -7.19 16.39
N ALA A 25 0.00 -8.35 16.62
CA ALA A 25 -1.29 -8.48 17.31
C ALA A 25 -1.29 -7.95 18.75
N ASP A 26 -0.12 -7.95 19.41
CA ASP A 26 0.07 -7.40 20.75
C ASP A 26 0.30 -5.87 20.74
N GLY A 27 0.23 -5.24 19.57
CA GLY A 27 0.49 -3.82 19.37
C GLY A 27 1.99 -3.48 19.27
N SER A 28 2.89 -4.46 19.38
CA SER A 28 4.32 -4.21 19.28
C SER A 28 4.71 -3.72 17.88
N LEU A 29 5.61 -2.74 17.84
CA LEU A 29 6.11 -2.19 16.59
C LEU A 29 7.00 -3.22 15.88
N ILE A 30 6.60 -3.62 14.67
CA ILE A 30 7.40 -4.48 13.81
C ILE A 30 8.42 -3.65 13.04
N GLY A 31 8.01 -2.49 12.53
CA GLY A 31 8.91 -1.60 11.83
C GLY A 31 8.20 -0.41 11.22
N LYS A 32 9.02 0.54 10.76
CA LYS A 32 8.62 1.63 9.90
C LYS A 32 9.28 1.43 8.55
N PHE A 33 8.50 1.49 7.49
CA PHE A 33 8.98 1.29 6.12
C PHE A 33 8.58 2.47 5.25
N SER A 34 9.29 2.65 4.14
CA SER A 34 9.11 3.75 3.19
C SER A 34 8.40 3.32 1.90
N SER A 35 8.28 2.01 1.66
CA SER A 35 7.61 1.44 0.49
C SER A 35 6.89 0.13 0.79
N LEU A 36 6.02 -0.29 -0.14
CA LEU A 36 5.35 -1.59 -0.07
C LEU A 36 6.36 -2.74 -0.24
N GLU A 37 7.37 -2.56 -1.10
CA GLU A 37 8.42 -3.54 -1.34
C GLU A 37 9.22 -3.82 -0.07
N GLU A 38 9.54 -2.78 0.71
CA GLU A 38 10.20 -2.95 2.01
C GLU A 38 9.31 -3.69 3.03
N VAL A 39 8.01 -3.39 3.05
CA VAL A 39 7.05 -4.14 3.88
C VAL A 39 7.06 -5.61 3.48
N TRP A 40 6.94 -5.93 2.19
CA TRP A 40 6.89 -7.30 1.68
C TRP A 40 8.22 -8.05 1.86
N ALA A 41 9.35 -7.34 1.76
CA ALA A 41 10.68 -7.90 1.96
C ALA A 41 11.07 -8.08 3.43
N SER A 42 10.27 -7.57 4.37
CA SER A 42 10.55 -7.67 5.81
C SER A 42 10.67 -9.13 6.25
N THR A 43 11.77 -9.48 6.91
CA THR A 43 11.96 -10.81 7.53
C THR A 43 10.93 -11.11 8.62
N ARG A 44 10.27 -10.06 9.13
CA ARG A 44 9.18 -10.14 10.11
C ARG A 44 7.79 -9.99 9.48
N TYR A 45 7.68 -10.04 8.14
CA TYR A 45 6.42 -9.86 7.40
C TYR A 45 5.29 -10.69 7.98
N LEU A 46 5.51 -11.99 8.26
CA LEU A 46 4.45 -12.87 8.78
C LEU A 46 3.92 -12.48 10.17
N ARG A 47 4.68 -11.68 10.94
CA ARG A 47 4.27 -11.16 12.25
C ARG A 47 3.48 -9.85 12.17
N ILE A 48 3.47 -9.20 10.99
CA ILE A 48 2.66 -8.01 10.76
C ILE A 48 1.18 -8.43 10.77
N THR A 49 0.38 -7.71 11.55
CA THR A 49 -1.08 -7.90 11.63
C THR A 49 -1.85 -6.67 11.16
N ASP A 50 -1.25 -5.48 11.33
CA ASP A 50 -1.78 -4.24 10.78
C ASP A 50 -0.63 -3.31 10.36
N CYS A 51 -0.90 -2.47 9.38
CA CYS A 51 -0.04 -1.36 8.99
C CYS A 51 -0.88 -0.09 8.87
N LEU A 52 -0.44 0.97 9.52
CA LEU A 52 -0.91 2.32 9.26
C LEU A 52 -0.07 2.93 8.13
N VAL A 53 -0.73 3.63 7.21
CA VAL A 53 -0.07 4.30 6.09
C VAL A 53 -0.34 5.79 6.20
N ALA A 54 0.71 6.59 6.18
CA ALA A 54 0.63 8.03 6.15
C ALA A 54 1.43 8.57 4.95
N TYR A 55 0.92 9.60 4.30
CA TYR A 55 1.72 10.38 3.37
C TYR A 55 2.66 11.31 4.16
N VAL A 56 3.95 11.26 3.84
CA VAL A 56 5.01 12.01 4.55
C VAL A 56 5.88 12.83 3.59
N GLY A 57 5.47 12.93 2.31
CA GLY A 57 6.20 13.73 1.33
C GLY A 57 6.17 15.23 1.66
N ALA A 58 7.18 15.96 1.19
CA ALA A 58 7.40 17.38 1.52
C ALA A 58 6.34 18.37 0.98
N GLY A 59 5.30 17.91 0.29
CA GLY A 59 4.32 18.76 -0.39
C GLY A 59 2.89 18.24 -0.29
N ALA A 60 1.99 18.78 -1.10
CA ALA A 60 0.64 18.23 -1.22
C ALA A 60 0.70 16.79 -1.76
N HIS A 61 -0.22 15.95 -1.30
CA HIS A 61 -0.34 14.57 -1.78
C HIS A 61 -0.93 14.54 -3.20
N VAL A 62 -0.08 14.80 -4.19
CA VAL A 62 -0.38 14.63 -5.59
C VAL A 62 -0.16 13.16 -5.95
N LEU A 63 -1.20 12.51 -6.46
CA LEU A 63 -1.17 11.10 -6.85
C LEU A 63 -0.33 10.90 -8.12
N THR A 64 0.40 9.80 -8.20
CA THR A 64 1.03 9.35 -9.45
C THR A 64 -0.01 8.83 -10.44
N ALA A 65 0.41 8.54 -11.67
CA ALA A 65 -0.46 7.94 -12.68
C ALA A 65 -1.01 6.58 -12.21
N GLU A 66 -0.18 5.76 -11.59
CA GLU A 66 -0.55 4.43 -11.07
C GLU A 66 -1.53 4.54 -9.89
N GLU A 67 -1.25 5.44 -8.95
CA GLU A 67 -2.13 5.73 -7.80
C GLU A 67 -3.48 6.26 -8.28
N THR A 68 -3.48 7.14 -9.27
CA THR A 68 -4.69 7.69 -9.90
C THR A 68 -5.47 6.58 -10.61
N ALA A 69 -4.82 5.68 -11.34
CA ALA A 69 -5.47 4.56 -11.99
C ALA A 69 -6.14 3.63 -10.98
N ALA A 70 -5.46 3.31 -9.87
CA ALA A 70 -6.01 2.49 -8.80
C ALA A 70 -7.22 3.15 -8.11
N VAL A 71 -7.13 4.46 -7.82
CA VAL A 71 -8.23 5.26 -7.28
C VAL A 71 -9.42 5.28 -8.25
N ASN A 72 -9.19 5.47 -9.54
CA ASN A 72 -10.24 5.46 -10.55
C ASN A 72 -10.95 4.10 -10.64
N VAL A 73 -10.19 3.00 -10.54
CA VAL A 73 -10.76 1.64 -10.46
C VAL A 73 -11.65 1.49 -9.23
N ALA A 74 -11.23 2.01 -8.08
CA ALA A 74 -12.05 1.98 -6.87
C ALA A 74 -13.31 2.85 -7.01
N VAL A 75 -13.21 4.05 -7.57
CA VAL A 75 -14.37 4.93 -7.83
C VAL A 75 -15.36 4.27 -8.80
N ALA A 76 -14.88 3.68 -9.90
CA ALA A 76 -15.72 2.94 -10.84
C ALA A 76 -16.39 1.71 -10.20
N ALA A 77 -15.80 1.18 -9.13
CA ALA A 77 -16.37 0.09 -8.34
C ALA A 77 -17.31 0.56 -7.21
N GLY A 78 -17.57 1.86 -7.08
CA GLY A 78 -18.53 2.44 -6.14
C GLY A 78 -17.92 3.16 -4.93
N ALA A 79 -16.60 3.43 -4.91
CA ALA A 79 -16.04 4.31 -3.89
C ALA A 79 -16.51 5.77 -4.08
N PRO A 80 -16.71 6.55 -2.99
CA PRO A 80 -17.06 7.96 -3.07
C PRO A 80 -16.01 8.77 -3.85
N ALA A 81 -16.47 9.58 -4.81
CA ALA A 81 -15.64 10.55 -5.50
C ALA A 81 -15.30 11.74 -4.58
N GLY A 82 -14.20 12.45 -4.88
CA GLY A 82 -13.77 13.65 -4.14
C GLY A 82 -12.92 13.39 -2.89
N GLN A 83 -12.59 12.13 -2.58
CA GLN A 83 -11.71 11.73 -1.47
C GLN A 83 -10.48 10.98 -1.97
N GLN A 84 -9.88 11.41 -3.09
CA GLN A 84 -8.87 10.63 -3.80
C GLN A 84 -7.64 10.29 -2.93
N THR A 85 -7.15 11.24 -2.14
CA THR A 85 -6.00 11.04 -1.23
C THR A 85 -6.30 9.97 -0.18
N GLU A 86 -7.41 10.09 0.54
CA GLU A 86 -7.80 9.13 1.57
C GLU A 86 -8.06 7.74 0.96
N LEU A 87 -8.71 7.71 -0.20
CA LEU A 87 -8.96 6.48 -0.95
C LEU A 87 -7.65 5.82 -1.38
N CYS A 88 -6.67 6.60 -1.83
CA CYS A 88 -5.34 6.11 -2.19
C CYS A 88 -4.62 5.50 -0.97
N LEU A 89 -4.62 6.19 0.18
CA LEU A 89 -4.00 5.67 1.41
C LEU A 89 -4.64 4.35 1.86
N ARG A 90 -5.97 4.24 1.77
CA ARG A 90 -6.69 2.99 2.07
C ARG A 90 -6.34 1.87 1.09
N ILE A 91 -6.21 2.18 -0.20
CA ILE A 91 -5.77 1.22 -1.23
C ILE A 91 -4.35 0.75 -0.91
N ILE A 92 -3.40 1.66 -0.66
CA ILE A 92 -2.01 1.35 -0.31
C ILE A 92 -1.95 0.51 0.97
N ARG A 93 -2.76 0.83 1.98
CA ARG A 93 -2.86 0.02 3.20
C ARG A 93 -3.32 -1.41 2.90
N ALA A 94 -4.34 -1.58 2.06
CA ALA A 94 -4.79 -2.91 1.63
C ALA A 94 -3.70 -3.65 0.81
N CYS A 95 -2.73 -2.93 0.24
CA CYS A 95 -1.55 -3.52 -0.39
C CYS A 95 -0.52 -4.10 0.61
N THR A 96 -0.68 -3.87 1.91
CA THR A 96 0.16 -4.47 2.97
C THR A 96 -0.38 -5.83 3.44
N ARG A 97 0.29 -6.45 4.42
CA ARG A 97 -0.18 -7.71 5.01
C ARG A 97 -1.50 -7.50 5.75
N THR A 98 -2.45 -8.38 5.48
CA THR A 98 -3.63 -8.57 6.33
C THR A 98 -3.46 -9.85 7.14
N ASP A 99 -3.70 -9.81 8.45
CA ASP A 99 -3.67 -11.01 9.30
C ASP A 99 -4.72 -12.04 8.81
N PRO A 100 -4.33 -13.29 8.51
CA PRO A 100 -5.27 -14.35 8.16
C PRO A 100 -6.42 -14.55 9.17
N ARG A 101 -6.18 -14.27 10.46
CA ARG A 101 -7.17 -14.41 11.53
C ARG A 101 -8.31 -13.38 11.44
N THR A 102 -8.02 -12.19 10.94
CA THR A 102 -8.98 -11.07 10.81
C THR A 102 -9.33 -10.78 9.35
N LEU A 103 -8.80 -11.56 8.40
CA LEU A 103 -8.92 -11.36 6.96
C LEU A 103 -10.34 -11.09 6.47
N ASN A 104 -11.33 -11.88 6.91
CA ASN A 104 -12.72 -11.70 6.48
C ASN A 104 -13.29 -10.35 6.93
N ALA A 105 -13.00 -9.95 8.18
CA ALA A 105 -13.43 -8.66 8.70
C ALA A 105 -12.73 -7.50 7.98
N ALA A 106 -11.42 -7.65 7.70
CA ALA A 106 -10.66 -6.66 6.93
C ALA A 106 -11.20 -6.51 5.51
N LEU A 107 -11.47 -7.61 4.80
CA LEU A 107 -12.05 -7.59 3.45
C LEU A 107 -13.44 -6.96 3.43
N ALA A 108 -14.27 -7.22 4.45
CA ALA A 108 -15.57 -6.56 4.60
C ALA A 108 -15.42 -5.04 4.82
N ALA A 109 -14.45 -4.62 5.64
CA ALA A 109 -14.17 -3.21 5.91
C ALA A 109 -13.55 -2.48 4.71
N TYR A 110 -12.70 -3.16 3.93
CA TYR A 110 -12.18 -2.65 2.67
C TYR A 110 -13.31 -2.53 1.63
N GLY A 111 -14.14 -3.56 1.51
CA GLY A 111 -15.18 -3.64 0.50
C GLY A 111 -14.64 -3.82 -0.92
N VAL A 112 -15.55 -4.08 -1.87
CA VAL A 112 -15.22 -4.29 -3.29
C VAL A 112 -14.39 -3.16 -3.90
N PRO A 113 -14.67 -1.87 -3.64
CA PRO A 113 -13.91 -0.78 -4.24
C PRO A 113 -12.42 -0.79 -3.89
N ILE A 114 -12.09 -0.90 -2.60
CA ILE A 114 -10.70 -0.86 -2.12
C ILE A 114 -9.95 -2.10 -2.60
N VAL A 115 -10.57 -3.27 -2.56
CA VAL A 115 -9.93 -4.52 -3.01
C VAL A 115 -9.62 -4.48 -4.51
N LYS A 116 -10.53 -3.94 -5.35
CA LYS A 116 -10.27 -3.74 -6.78
C LYS A 116 -9.16 -2.71 -7.02
N GLY A 117 -9.17 -1.59 -6.29
CA GLY A 117 -8.10 -0.59 -6.36
C GLY A 117 -6.73 -1.17 -5.97
N ALA A 118 -6.67 -1.98 -4.91
CA ALA A 118 -5.43 -2.62 -4.46
C ALA A 118 -4.86 -3.61 -5.49
N LEU A 119 -5.73 -4.38 -6.16
CA LEU A 119 -5.33 -5.25 -7.26
C LEU A 119 -4.84 -4.48 -8.49
N ALA A 120 -5.39 -3.29 -8.75
CA ALA A 120 -4.90 -2.42 -9.81
C ALA A 120 -3.54 -1.80 -9.47
N LEU A 121 -3.34 -1.39 -8.22
CA LEU A 121 -2.08 -0.78 -7.77
C LEU A 121 -0.94 -1.78 -7.67
N ALA A 122 -1.19 -2.94 -7.07
CA ALA A 122 -0.18 -3.93 -6.76
C ALA A 122 -0.67 -5.36 -7.10
N PRO A 123 -0.80 -5.70 -8.40
CA PRO A 123 -1.35 -6.99 -8.84
C PRO A 123 -0.51 -8.20 -8.41
N LEU A 124 0.76 -8.00 -8.08
CA LEU A 124 1.71 -9.04 -7.65
C LEU A 124 1.95 -9.02 -6.13
N ALA A 125 1.21 -8.24 -5.37
CA ALA A 125 1.35 -8.21 -3.92
C ALA A 125 1.00 -9.58 -3.29
N PRO A 126 1.58 -9.94 -2.12
CA PRO A 126 1.36 -11.25 -1.50
C PRO A 126 -0.12 -11.63 -1.28
N GLN A 127 -0.99 -10.65 -1.07
CA GLN A 127 -2.43 -10.83 -0.84
C GLN A 127 -3.28 -10.81 -2.12
N ALA A 128 -2.72 -10.56 -3.30
CA ALA A 128 -3.48 -10.42 -4.55
C ALA A 128 -4.31 -11.66 -4.89
N ALA A 129 -3.78 -12.87 -4.65
CA ALA A 129 -4.51 -14.13 -4.87
C ALA A 129 -5.74 -14.25 -3.96
N VAL A 130 -5.61 -13.84 -2.70
CA VAL A 130 -6.70 -13.84 -1.72
C VAL A 130 -7.78 -12.84 -2.10
N PHE A 131 -7.39 -11.62 -2.49
CA PHE A 131 -8.30 -10.57 -2.94
C PHE A 131 -9.08 -11.00 -4.18
N THR A 132 -8.41 -11.61 -5.15
CA THR A 132 -9.03 -12.16 -6.36
C THR A 132 -10.06 -13.22 -6.03
N LYS A 133 -9.73 -14.16 -5.13
CA LYS A 133 -10.66 -15.22 -4.69
C LYS A 133 -11.88 -14.62 -3.99
N TRP A 134 -11.68 -13.65 -3.11
CA TRP A 134 -12.76 -12.98 -2.39
C TRP A 134 -13.70 -12.23 -3.34
N LEU A 135 -13.17 -11.47 -4.30
CA LEU A 135 -13.99 -10.76 -5.31
C LEU A 135 -14.84 -11.71 -6.15
N LYS A 136 -14.29 -12.88 -6.54
CA LYS A 136 -15.05 -13.90 -7.25
C LYS A 136 -16.23 -14.42 -6.42
N ALA A 137 -16.01 -14.65 -5.13
CA ALA A 137 -17.08 -15.07 -4.21
C ALA A 137 -18.12 -13.96 -3.96
N ALA A 138 -17.68 -12.69 -3.92
CA ALA A 138 -18.56 -11.55 -3.72
C ALA A 138 -19.44 -11.26 -4.95
N GLY A 139 -18.93 -11.47 -6.17
CA GLY A 139 -19.67 -11.31 -7.43
C GLY A 139 -20.47 -12.53 -7.87
N ALA A 140 -20.36 -13.67 -7.16
CA ALA A 140 -21.20 -14.84 -7.34
C ALA A 140 -22.53 -14.76 -6.56
N LYS A 141 -22.80 -13.61 -5.93
CA LYS A 141 -24.04 -13.31 -5.21
C LYS A 141 -24.96 -12.42 -6.03
#